data_AF-A0A8D2QBQ5-F1
#
_entry.id   AF-A0A8D2QBQ5-F1
#
_cell.length_a   1.000
_cell.length_b   1.000
_cell.length_c   1.000
_cell.angle_alpha   90.00
_cell.angle_beta   90.00
_cell.angle_gamma   90.00
#
_symmetry.space_group_name_H-M   'P 1'
#
loop_
_entity.id
_entity.type
_entity.pdbx_description
1 polymer ?
#
loop_
_entity_poly.entity_id
_entity_poly.type
_entity_poly.pdbx_seq_one_letter_code
_entity_poly.pdbx_strand_id
1 'polypeptide(L)'
;MKKGKSPVIIDNTNIHAWEMKPYVMMAHENRYEVTFQEPDTPWKFNVQELTRRNIHHVPREKIQRMKEQYEHNVTFHSVLWSEKPSRDEGSCSGTSAAYGTGPHPTHLPAFPRRRPGLARTNVTFN
;
A
#
# COMPACT_ATOMS: atom_id res chain seq x y z
N MET A 1 -26.37 -12.43 -0.05
CA MET A 1 -27.63 -11.73 0.33
C MET A 1 -28.91 -12.44 -0.15
N LYS A 2 -28.86 -13.28 -1.19
CA LYS A 2 -30.02 -14.04 -1.75
C LYS A 2 -30.94 -14.82 -0.79
N LYS A 3 -30.50 -15.16 0.42
CA LYS A 3 -31.31 -15.88 1.42
C LYS A 3 -32.20 -14.98 2.28
N GLY A 4 -32.23 -13.66 2.02
CA GLY A 4 -33.09 -12.72 2.74
C GLY A 4 -32.73 -12.54 4.23
N LYS A 5 -31.52 -12.94 4.67
CA LYS A 5 -31.08 -12.77 6.06
C LYS A 5 -30.80 -11.30 6.36
N SER A 6 -31.27 -10.79 7.50
CA SER A 6 -31.05 -9.41 7.94
C SER A 6 -30.80 -9.37 9.47
N PRO A 7 -29.83 -8.57 9.96
CA PRO A 7 -28.89 -7.74 9.20
C PRO A 7 -27.73 -8.56 8.60
N VAL A 8 -27.02 -7.97 7.64
CA VAL A 8 -25.73 -8.46 7.13
C VAL A 8 -24.69 -7.39 7.42
N ILE A 9 -23.65 -7.74 8.18
CA ILE A 9 -22.57 -6.81 8.57
C ILE A 9 -21.32 -7.15 7.76
N ILE A 10 -20.74 -6.14 7.12
CA ILE A 10 -19.45 -6.24 6.42
C ILE A 10 -18.42 -5.49 7.25
N ASP A 11 -17.62 -6.23 8.02
CA ASP A 11 -16.56 -5.68 8.88
C ASP A 11 -15.19 -5.87 8.21
N ASN A 12 -14.86 -4.96 7.32
CA ASN A 12 -13.55 -4.89 6.66
C ASN A 12 -13.07 -3.46 6.68
N THR A 13 -11.77 -3.26 6.46
CA THR A 13 -11.15 -1.94 6.57
C THR A 13 -11.78 -0.90 5.62
N ASN A 14 -12.01 -1.27 4.35
CA ASN A 14 -12.71 -0.47 3.33
C ASN A 14 -12.40 1.04 3.41
N ILE A 15 -11.14 1.42 3.25
CA ILE A 15 -10.72 2.83 3.43
C ILE A 15 -11.05 3.70 2.22
N HIS A 16 -11.30 3.08 1.06
CA HIS A 16 -11.71 3.78 -0.16
C HIS A 16 -13.12 3.34 -0.59
N ALA A 17 -13.88 4.26 -1.18
CA ALA A 17 -15.22 3.99 -1.70
C ALA A 17 -15.27 2.83 -2.71
N TRP A 18 -14.25 2.70 -3.57
CA TRP A 18 -14.20 1.63 -4.57
C TRP A 18 -14.08 0.23 -3.95
N GLU A 19 -13.52 0.11 -2.74
CA GLU A 19 -13.43 -1.15 -2.01
C GLU A 19 -14.82 -1.60 -1.52
N MET A 20 -15.73 -0.65 -1.28
CA MET A 20 -17.09 -0.92 -0.82
C MET A 20 -18.04 -1.28 -1.96
N LYS A 21 -17.76 -0.83 -3.18
CA LYS A 21 -18.60 -0.99 -4.38
C LYS A 21 -19.16 -2.41 -4.59
N PRO A 22 -18.38 -3.50 -4.51
CA PRO A 22 -18.95 -4.84 -4.69
C PRO A 22 -20.02 -5.22 -3.64
N TYR A 23 -19.88 -4.76 -2.39
CA TYR A 23 -20.88 -5.03 -1.34
C TYR A 23 -22.16 -4.22 -1.59
N VAL A 24 -22.00 -2.95 -1.95
CA VAL A 24 -23.12 -2.04 -2.24
C VAL A 24 -23.93 -2.51 -3.44
N MET A 25 -23.25 -2.92 -4.53
CA MET A 25 -23.92 -3.50 -5.69
C MET A 25 -24.70 -4.77 -5.32
N MET A 26 -24.07 -5.68 -4.56
CA MET A 26 -24.73 -6.90 -4.11
C MET A 26 -25.97 -6.61 -3.24
N ALA A 27 -25.89 -5.62 -2.35
CA ALA A 27 -27.02 -5.19 -1.53
C ALA A 27 -28.16 -4.62 -2.39
N HIS A 28 -27.83 -3.73 -3.32
CA HIS A 28 -28.80 -3.12 -4.24
C HIS A 28 -29.55 -4.16 -5.09
N GLU A 29 -28.83 -5.10 -5.71
CA GLU A 29 -29.42 -6.19 -6.51
C GLU A 29 -30.37 -7.08 -5.69
N ASN A 30 -30.12 -7.21 -4.39
CA ASN A 30 -30.92 -8.02 -3.47
C ASN A 30 -31.92 -7.18 -2.65
N ARG A 31 -32.13 -5.90 -3.00
CA ARG A 31 -33.07 -4.97 -2.35
C ARG A 31 -32.82 -4.77 -0.85
N TYR A 32 -31.55 -4.75 -0.45
CA TYR A 32 -31.14 -4.38 0.90
C TYR A 32 -30.94 -2.86 1.00
N GLU A 33 -31.33 -2.29 2.14
CA GLU A 33 -30.88 -0.96 2.53
C GLU A 33 -29.41 -1.02 2.95
N VAL A 34 -28.65 -0.01 2.53
CA VAL A 34 -27.22 0.11 2.83
C VAL A 34 -27.02 1.30 3.76
N THR A 35 -26.39 1.05 4.91
CA THR A 35 -25.93 2.10 5.82
C THR A 35 -24.43 2.00 5.99
N PHE A 36 -23.75 3.15 6.03
CA PHE A 36 -22.32 3.25 6.31
C PHE A 36 -22.16 3.67 7.77
N GLN A 37 -21.39 2.88 8.52
CA GLN A 37 -21.21 3.09 9.95
C GLN A 37 -19.72 3.17 10.25
N GLU A 38 -19.29 4.30 10.83
CA GLU A 38 -17.97 4.42 11.40
C GLU A 38 -17.98 4.01 12.87
N PRO A 39 -16.87 3.47 13.41
CA PRO A 39 -16.75 3.24 14.84
C PRO A 39 -16.96 4.56 15.60
N ASP A 40 -17.92 4.61 16.53
CA ASP A 40 -18.06 5.73 17.45
C ASP A 40 -17.09 5.55 18.63
N THR A 41 -15.82 5.86 18.36
CA THR A 41 -14.77 5.77 19.36
C THR A 41 -13.86 6.99 19.32
N PRO A 42 -13.42 7.51 20.49
CA PRO A 42 -12.53 8.68 20.54
C PRO A 42 -11.17 8.45 19.86
N TRP A 43 -10.79 7.19 19.66
CA TRP A 43 -9.48 6.79 19.15
C TRP A 43 -9.48 6.34 17.69
N LYS A 44 -10.62 6.39 16.99
CA LYS A 44 -10.77 5.89 15.60
C LYS A 44 -9.75 6.48 14.60
N PHE A 45 -9.23 7.68 14.87
CA PHE A 45 -8.21 8.34 14.06
C PHE A 45 -6.90 8.60 14.81
N ASN A 46 -6.72 8.02 16.00
CA ASN A 46 -5.50 8.14 16.78
C ASN A 46 -4.55 6.97 16.44
N VAL A 47 -3.53 7.23 15.62
CA VAL A 47 -2.59 6.21 15.15
C VAL A 47 -1.84 5.52 16.29
N GLN A 48 -1.52 6.24 17.37
CA GLN A 48 -0.87 5.64 18.53
C GLN A 48 -1.78 4.63 19.23
N GLU A 49 -3.04 5.01 19.49
CA GLU A 49 -4.02 4.10 20.08
C GLU A 49 -4.37 2.93 19.16
N LEU A 50 -4.52 3.17 17.85
CA LEU A 50 -4.75 2.12 16.87
C LEU A 50 -3.60 1.12 16.83
N THR A 51 -2.34 1.60 16.84
CA THR A 51 -1.15 0.74 16.89
C THR A 51 -1.11 -0.06 18.18
N ARG A 52 -1.40 0.56 19.33
CA ARG A 52 -1.40 -0.10 20.64
C ARG A 52 -2.47 -1.19 20.75
N ARG A 53 -3.63 -1.00 20.10
CA ARG A 53 -4.77 -1.94 20.11
C ARG A 53 -4.73 -3.00 19.00
N ASN A 54 -3.80 -2.88 18.07
CA ASN A 54 -3.71 -3.74 16.88
C ASN A 54 -3.18 -5.14 17.20
N ILE A 55 -4.05 -6.14 17.07
CA ILE A 55 -3.74 -7.55 17.30
C ILE A 55 -3.20 -8.28 16.07
N HIS A 56 -3.27 -7.67 14.88
CA HIS A 56 -2.85 -8.27 13.61
C HIS A 56 -1.42 -7.87 13.21
N HIS A 57 -0.71 -7.17 14.09
CA HIS A 57 0.68 -6.73 13.89
C HIS A 57 0.91 -5.89 12.63
N VAL A 58 -0.14 -5.20 12.14
CA VAL A 58 -0.01 -4.17 11.11
C VAL A 58 0.99 -3.09 11.56
N PRO A 59 2.06 -2.80 10.79
CA PRO A 59 3.03 -1.77 11.16
C PRO A 59 2.38 -0.38 11.33
N ARG A 60 2.93 0.43 12.24
CA ARG A 60 2.43 1.78 12.54
C ARG A 60 2.38 2.65 11.29
N GLU A 61 3.38 2.55 10.42
CA GLU A 61 3.50 3.32 9.18
C GLU A 61 2.38 2.97 8.21
N LYS A 62 1.96 1.70 8.19
CA LYS A 62 0.85 1.24 7.38
C LYS A 62 -0.48 1.76 7.94
N ILE A 63 -0.67 1.74 9.25
CA ILE A 63 -1.87 2.34 9.90
C ILE A 63 -1.94 3.85 9.63
N GLN A 64 -0.81 4.55 9.74
CA GLN A 64 -0.71 5.98 9.41
C GLN A 64 -1.15 6.23 7.96
N ARG A 65 -0.62 5.48 7.00
CA ARG A 65 -0.99 5.59 5.59
C ARG A 65 -2.47 5.29 5.35
N MET A 66 -2.98 4.22 5.97
CA MET A 66 -4.40 3.85 5.85
C MET A 66 -5.31 4.96 6.39
N LYS A 67 -4.94 5.59 7.51
CA LYS A 67 -5.65 6.75 8.06
C LYS A 67 -5.60 7.95 7.12
N GLU A 68 -4.43 8.27 6.56
CA GLU A 68 -4.26 9.41 5.65
C GLU A 68 -5.09 9.26 4.37
N GLN A 69 -5.26 8.02 3.89
CA GLN A 69 -6.04 7.71 2.69
C GLN A 69 -7.53 7.45 2.97
N TYR A 70 -7.95 7.44 4.23
CA TYR A 70 -9.32 7.10 4.60
C TYR A 70 -10.32 8.15 4.08
N GLU A 71 -11.25 7.70 3.24
CA GLU A 71 -12.32 8.52 2.69
C GLU A 71 -13.48 8.64 3.70
N HIS A 72 -13.83 9.86 4.06
CA HIS A 72 -14.89 10.14 5.03
C HIS A 72 -16.22 10.43 4.32
N ASN A 73 -17.32 10.33 5.07
CA ASN A 73 -18.67 10.73 4.62
C ASN A 73 -19.10 10.03 3.31
N VAL A 74 -18.75 8.75 3.18
CA VAL A 74 -19.08 7.95 2.02
C VAL A 74 -20.60 7.76 1.91
N THR A 75 -21.13 7.90 0.70
CA THR A 75 -22.54 7.73 0.38
C THR A 75 -22.72 6.60 -0.63
N PHE A 76 -23.95 6.12 -0.77
CA PHE A 76 -24.27 5.13 -1.80
C PHE A 76 -23.85 5.61 -3.21
N HIS A 77 -24.08 6.88 -3.51
CA HIS A 77 -23.72 7.47 -4.80
C HIS A 77 -22.22 7.56 -4.99
N SER A 78 -21.46 8.05 -3.99
CA SER A 78 -20.00 8.15 -4.11
C SER A 78 -19.35 6.77 -4.30
N VAL A 79 -19.89 5.72 -3.66
CA VAL A 79 -19.45 4.34 -3.89
C VAL A 79 -19.77 3.87 -5.30
N LEU A 80 -20.97 4.15 -5.82
CA LEU A 80 -21.36 3.67 -7.15
C LEU A 80 -20.47 4.25 -8.26
N TRP A 81 -20.03 5.50 -8.13
CA TRP A 81 -19.17 6.18 -9.11
C TRP A 81 -17.67 6.06 -8.84
N SER A 82 -17.29 5.47 -7.71
CA SER A 82 -15.88 5.26 -7.40
C SER A 82 -15.21 4.23 -8.33
N GLU A 83 -13.93 4.47 -8.61
CA GLU A 83 -13.09 3.62 -9.45
C GLU A 83 -11.77 3.35 -8.75
N LYS A 84 -11.22 2.15 -9.01
CA LYS A 84 -9.92 1.77 -8.50
C LYS A 84 -8.84 2.48 -9.32
N PRO A 85 -7.85 3.16 -8.70
CA PRO A 85 -6.77 3.80 -9.44
C PRO A 85 -5.99 2.76 -10.27
N SER A 86 -5.62 3.13 -11.50
CA SER A 86 -4.81 2.32 -12.39
C SER A 86 -3.38 2.20 -11.85
N ARG A 87 -2.71 1.07 -12.13
CA ARG A 87 -1.38 0.77 -11.60
C ARG A 87 -0.23 1.48 -12.33
N ASP A 88 -0.52 2.26 -13.37
CA ASP A 88 0.49 2.73 -14.33
C ASP A 88 1.11 4.10 -14.01
N GLU A 89 0.68 4.79 -12.95
CA GLU A 89 1.33 6.04 -12.52
C GLU A 89 2.41 5.80 -11.46
N GLY A 90 3.59 5.40 -11.92
CA GLY A 90 4.73 5.18 -11.03
C GLY A 90 6.05 4.88 -11.74
N SER A 91 6.36 5.54 -12.86
CA SER A 91 7.73 5.56 -13.38
C SER A 91 8.52 6.70 -12.74
N CYS A 92 9.68 6.36 -12.19
CA CYS A 92 10.56 7.22 -11.42
C CYS A 92 10.96 8.52 -12.14
N SER A 93 10.92 9.65 -11.44
CA SER A 93 11.76 10.81 -11.75
C SER A 93 12.47 11.30 -10.47
N GLY A 94 13.30 10.41 -9.92
CA GLY A 94 14.29 10.75 -8.91
C GLY A 94 15.69 10.65 -9.50
N THR A 95 16.46 11.74 -9.37
CA THR A 95 17.89 11.96 -9.68
C THR A 95 18.26 12.12 -11.16
N SER A 96 18.85 13.25 -11.57
CA SER A 96 20.27 13.50 -11.29
C SER A 96 20.60 15.00 -11.24
N ALA A 97 21.13 15.45 -10.10
CA ALA A 97 21.86 16.72 -10.03
C ALA A 97 23.16 16.58 -10.84
N ALA A 98 23.33 17.43 -11.85
CA ALA A 98 24.53 17.47 -12.68
C ALA A 98 25.65 18.19 -11.92
N TYR A 99 26.64 17.42 -11.47
CA TYR A 99 27.91 17.94 -10.98
C TYR A 99 28.96 17.86 -12.10
N GLY A 100 29.63 18.99 -12.38
CA GLY A 100 31.02 19.03 -12.83
C GLY A 100 31.33 18.71 -14.29
N THR A 101 31.38 19.74 -15.13
CA THR A 101 32.17 19.76 -16.38
C THR A 101 33.65 19.94 -16.07
N GLY A 102 34.47 18.98 -16.49
CA GLY A 102 35.94 19.12 -16.56
C GLY A 102 36.51 18.16 -17.62
N PRO A 103 37.29 18.62 -18.61
CA PRO A 103 37.80 17.77 -19.68
C PRO A 103 39.17 17.14 -19.34
N HIS A 104 39.30 15.82 -19.59
CA HIS A 104 40.56 15.08 -19.79
C HIS A 104 41.13 15.37 -21.21
N PRO A 105 42.39 15.03 -21.63
CA PRO A 105 43.18 13.80 -21.35
C PRO A 105 44.71 14.06 -21.13
N THR A 106 45.63 13.12 -20.84
CA THR A 106 46.15 12.04 -21.70
C THR A 106 47.29 11.27 -20.99
N HIS A 107 47.54 10.03 -21.46
CA HIS A 107 48.80 9.25 -21.47
C HIS A 107 49.01 8.10 -20.43
N LEU A 108 48.81 6.87 -20.93
CA LEU A 108 49.42 5.58 -20.51
C LEU A 108 50.94 5.58 -20.84
N PRO A 109 51.81 4.64 -20.36
CA PRO A 109 51.55 3.20 -20.14
C PRO A 109 52.33 2.49 -19.00
N ALA A 110 52.04 1.20 -18.76
CA ALA A 110 52.99 0.06 -18.65
C ALA A 110 52.53 -1.07 -17.69
N PHE A 111 52.39 -2.28 -18.24
CA PHE A 111 52.31 -3.57 -17.53
C PHE A 111 53.73 -4.00 -17.06
N PRO A 112 53.94 -4.90 -16.04
CA PRO A 112 53.64 -6.33 -16.20
C PRO A 112 53.23 -7.16 -14.94
N ARG A 113 52.44 -8.21 -15.24
CA ARG A 113 52.36 -9.59 -14.69
C ARG A 113 52.78 -9.86 -13.23
N ARG A 114 51.88 -10.53 -12.48
CA ARG A 114 52.08 -11.88 -11.87
C ARG A 114 50.78 -12.43 -11.22
N ARG A 115 50.31 -13.59 -11.71
CA ARG A 115 49.61 -14.65 -10.93
C ARG A 115 50.70 -15.63 -10.44
N PRO A 116 50.56 -16.44 -9.36
CA PRO A 116 49.43 -17.36 -9.04
C PRO A 116 49.00 -17.25 -7.54
N GLY A 117 48.01 -17.92 -6.95
CA GLY A 117 47.22 -19.13 -7.19
C GLY A 117 46.78 -19.71 -5.82
N LEU A 118 45.73 -20.55 -5.81
CA LEU A 118 45.21 -21.39 -4.69
C LEU A 118 44.60 -20.66 -3.46
N ALA A 119 43.55 -21.13 -2.76
CA ALA A 119 42.79 -22.39 -2.82
C ALA A 119 41.35 -22.22 -2.25
N ARG A 120 40.54 -23.25 -2.51
CA ARG A 120 39.18 -23.64 -2.05
C ARG A 120 38.95 -23.38 -0.53
N THR A 121 37.73 -23.20 -0.02
CA THR A 121 36.68 -24.25 0.14
C THR A 121 35.27 -23.71 0.43
N ASN A 122 34.25 -24.43 -0.06
CA ASN A 122 32.84 -24.38 0.34
C ASN A 122 32.63 -24.81 1.80
N VAL A 123 31.59 -24.29 2.47
CA VAL A 123 30.65 -25.08 3.31
C VAL A 123 29.28 -24.39 3.36
N THR A 124 28.21 -25.19 3.24
CA THR A 124 26.78 -24.83 3.25
C THR A 124 26.09 -25.20 4.58
N PHE A 125 25.01 -24.47 4.88
CA PHE A 125 23.78 -24.75 5.65
C PHE A 125 23.80 -25.37 7.07
N ASN A 126 23.02 -24.73 7.95
CA ASN A 126 21.79 -25.30 8.52
C ASN A 126 20.69 -24.23 8.50
#